data_AF-A0A7S3ZDL7-F1
#
_entry.id   AF-A0A7S3ZDL7-F1
#
_cell.length_a   1.000
_cell.length_b   1.000
_cell.length_c   1.000
_cell.angle_alpha   90.00
_cell.angle_beta   90.00
_cell.angle_gamma   90.00
#
_symmetry.space_group_name_H-M   'P 1'
#
loop_
_entity.id
_entity.type
_entity.pdbx_description
1 polymer ?
#
loop_
_entity_poly.entity_id
_entity_poly.type
_entity_poly.pdbx_seq_one_letter_code
_entity_poly.pdbx_strand_id
1 'polypeptide(L)'
;QESTMETESGRKKKGGDESCVVPRSPKKQKTSGKFNLSIAQTLPAAPLSEIFGFTIYPQPEPHSLATLGLVCKLWHSVSKNQALWMQSFQTRFPRVFCSKLLRLREAKSNPKSAPKLDTKTGNAAEKTQSSRMPDPDDDDIWEDDEDSDEKEEDEEENWEKVPPAKPEELQAILNASNIREEVGELAKQVVGYKKAIAVVEEMREKGNDTFKDGKVADALRLYQAGFEPGEKALHGPEDLAAPLAHRIQLRHLLAILYSNCSAAWYHLKEFERAAKWGVRAHERLLGITRVMKDTAAFSKEFGELNRKIQKRIRQALAHVIPRISLVRHSDQPVDGVGVGTVLRSNRDMGGSIFDGSTVILYQHQRGEGCQGVVLNKSVLMPDGQTRRMGGPVDPRQRVFLHNVADLPSATRVIEGVYYGGDIEEAKSREGARVEAFYGYAAWFDGRCSTTSMSIASMNVLH
;
A
#
# COMPACT_ATOMS: atom_id res chain seq x y z
N GLN A 1 50.96 -68.10 6.01
CA GLN A 1 50.67 -68.80 4.75
C GLN A 1 49.70 -67.91 4.00
N GLU A 2 50.18 -66.88 3.29
CA GLU A 2 50.66 -66.93 1.87
C GLU A 2 49.51 -67.41 0.96
N SER A 3 49.09 -66.74 -0.12
CA SER A 3 49.83 -66.10 -1.21
C SER A 3 48.90 -65.09 -1.94
N THR A 4 49.28 -63.82 -2.12
CA THR A 4 49.82 -63.20 -3.36
C THR A 4 49.06 -63.50 -4.67
N MET A 5 48.58 -62.44 -5.33
CA MET A 5 48.96 -62.15 -6.72
C MET A 5 48.86 -60.64 -7.00
N GLU A 6 50.01 -60.09 -7.37
CA GLU A 6 50.23 -58.77 -7.93
C GLU A 6 49.80 -58.73 -9.40
N THR A 7 49.46 -57.55 -9.92
CA THR A 7 50.19 -57.00 -11.07
C THR A 7 49.93 -55.51 -11.24
N GLU A 8 51.05 -54.82 -11.48
CA GLU A 8 51.24 -53.39 -11.66
C GLU A 8 50.70 -52.88 -13.01
N SER A 9 50.38 -51.59 -13.09
CA SER A 9 51.13 -50.69 -14.00
C SER A 9 50.78 -49.22 -13.72
N GLY A 10 51.83 -48.43 -13.51
CA GLY A 10 51.71 -47.02 -13.17
C GLY A 10 51.64 -46.08 -14.38
N ARG A 11 51.24 -44.83 -14.14
CA ARG A 11 51.78 -43.68 -14.87
C ARG A 11 51.77 -42.39 -14.04
N LYS A 12 52.87 -41.67 -14.22
CA LYS A 12 53.43 -40.51 -13.51
C LYS A 12 52.75 -39.15 -13.78
N LYS A 13 52.91 -38.26 -12.77
CA LYS A 13 53.03 -36.76 -12.80
C LYS A 13 51.73 -35.99 -13.15
N LYS A 14 51.39 -34.83 -12.56
CA LYS A 14 52.18 -33.70 -12.05
C LYS A 14 51.51 -33.06 -10.83
N GLY A 15 52.32 -32.49 -9.93
CA GLY A 15 51.87 -31.60 -8.86
C GLY A 15 51.47 -30.22 -9.38
N GLY A 16 50.57 -29.60 -8.64
CA GLY A 16 50.21 -28.19 -8.72
C GLY A 16 49.83 -27.74 -7.31
N ASP A 17 50.71 -26.96 -6.69
CA ASP A 17 50.45 -26.25 -5.45
C ASP A 17 49.41 -25.15 -5.71
N GLU A 18 48.23 -25.26 -5.07
CA GLU A 18 47.31 -24.14 -4.93
C GLU A 18 47.37 -23.62 -3.49
N SER A 19 47.95 -22.44 -3.35
CA SER A 19 48.03 -21.68 -2.11
C SER A 19 46.67 -21.06 -1.79
N CYS A 20 46.14 -21.40 -0.60
CA CYS A 20 44.96 -20.77 -0.03
C CYS A 20 45.24 -19.30 0.31
N VAL A 21 44.72 -18.38 -0.51
CA VAL A 21 44.67 -16.94 -0.21
C VAL A 21 43.46 -16.68 0.70
N VAL A 22 43.74 -16.31 1.95
CA VAL A 22 42.76 -15.85 2.94
C VAL A 22 42.20 -14.47 2.53
N PRO A 23 40.87 -14.27 2.44
CA PRO A 23 40.32 -12.95 2.13
C PRO A 23 40.41 -12.02 3.35
N ARG A 24 41.00 -10.85 3.13
CA ARG A 24 41.13 -9.76 4.11
C ARG A 24 39.76 -9.14 4.44
N SER A 25 39.50 -9.01 5.73
CA SER A 25 38.34 -8.34 6.32
C SER A 25 38.24 -6.86 5.90
N PRO A 26 37.04 -6.32 5.63
CA PRO A 26 36.90 -4.92 5.26
C PRO A 26 37.08 -3.99 6.48
N LYS A 27 37.85 -2.93 6.26
CA LYS A 27 38.17 -1.88 7.23
C LYS A 27 36.91 -1.15 7.69
N LYS A 28 36.71 -1.06 9.01
CA LYS A 28 35.69 -0.21 9.66
C LYS A 28 35.99 1.26 9.37
N GLN A 29 35.11 1.93 8.63
CA GLN A 29 35.06 3.40 8.60
C GLN A 29 34.40 3.90 9.89
N LYS A 30 35.13 4.71 10.66
CA LYS A 30 34.61 5.51 11.77
C LYS A 30 33.96 6.77 11.17
N THR A 31 32.64 6.86 11.22
CA THR A 31 31.92 8.13 11.06
C THR A 31 31.34 8.52 12.41
N SER A 32 32.06 9.33 13.17
CA SER A 32 31.56 9.97 14.38
C SER A 32 30.79 11.24 14.00
N GLY A 33 29.50 11.11 13.76
CA GLY A 33 28.56 12.23 13.75
C GLY A 33 27.83 12.28 15.09
N LYS A 34 28.20 13.22 15.96
CA LYS A 34 27.44 13.52 17.19
C LYS A 34 26.12 14.17 16.78
N PHE A 35 25.02 13.41 16.80
CA PHE A 35 23.67 13.96 16.79
C PHE A 35 23.27 14.28 18.24
N ASN A 36 23.13 15.57 18.55
CA ASN A 36 22.49 16.02 19.79
C ASN A 36 20.96 15.86 19.62
N LEU A 37 20.40 14.78 20.17
CA LEU A 37 18.98 14.72 20.54
C LEU A 37 18.86 15.16 22.00
N SER A 38 18.62 16.45 22.24
CA SER A 38 17.90 16.87 23.44
C SER A 38 16.44 17.07 23.04
N ILE A 39 15.53 16.73 23.96
CA ILE A 39 14.07 16.61 23.80
C ILE A 39 13.62 15.21 23.32
N ALA A 40 13.89 14.21 24.18
CA ALA A 40 13.05 13.01 24.27
C ALA A 40 12.17 13.17 25.52
N GLN A 41 10.90 13.50 25.32
CA GLN A 41 9.88 13.22 26.32
C GLN A 41 9.70 11.70 26.37
N THR A 42 9.95 11.11 27.54
CA THR A 42 9.81 9.69 27.81
C THR A 42 8.35 9.25 27.56
N LEU A 43 8.16 8.40 26.54
CA LEU A 43 6.92 7.64 26.42
C LEU A 43 6.82 6.64 27.59
N PRO A 44 5.61 6.37 28.12
CA PRO A 44 5.45 5.40 29.21
C PRO A 44 5.97 4.03 28.78
N ALA A 45 6.63 3.30 29.69
CA ALA A 45 7.21 1.99 29.40
C ALA A 45 6.13 0.91 29.13
N ALA A 46 4.92 1.06 29.68
CA ALA A 46 3.87 0.04 29.64
C ALA A 46 3.29 -0.25 28.23
N PRO A 47 2.99 0.75 27.38
CA PRO A 47 2.57 0.49 26.00
C PRO A 47 3.69 -0.13 25.14
N LEU A 48 4.96 0.20 25.43
CA LEU A 48 6.09 -0.37 24.71
C LEU A 48 6.29 -1.84 25.06
N SER A 49 6.09 -2.25 26.32
CA SER A 49 6.16 -3.67 26.70
C SER A 49 5.04 -4.53 26.07
N GLU A 50 3.84 -3.98 25.85
CA GLU A 50 2.76 -4.71 25.17
C GLU A 50 2.98 -4.80 23.65
N ILE A 51 3.56 -3.76 23.03
CA ILE A 51 3.86 -3.74 21.59
C ILE A 51 5.08 -4.61 21.26
N PHE A 52 6.10 -4.65 22.13
CA PHE A 52 7.34 -5.41 21.91
C PHE A 52 7.39 -6.76 22.63
N GLY A 53 6.40 -7.09 23.46
CA GLY A 53 6.28 -8.39 24.15
C GLY A 53 6.26 -9.60 23.20
N PHE A 54 5.93 -9.40 21.92
CA PHE A 54 6.01 -10.43 20.87
C PHE A 54 7.44 -10.83 20.46
N THR A 55 8.48 -10.12 20.92
CA THR A 55 9.87 -10.35 20.48
C THR A 55 10.75 -11.07 21.51
N ILE A 56 10.22 -11.41 22.68
CA ILE A 56 10.95 -12.15 23.71
C ILE A 56 10.64 -13.65 23.59
N TYR A 57 11.07 -14.25 22.48
CA TYR A 57 11.27 -15.70 22.36
C TYR A 57 12.73 -15.94 21.93
N PRO A 58 13.42 -16.96 22.43
CA PRO A 58 14.88 -17.08 22.28
C PRO A 58 15.37 -17.43 20.85
N GLN A 59 14.49 -17.51 19.85
CA GLN A 59 14.82 -17.69 18.42
C GLN A 59 13.70 -17.07 17.54
N PRO A 60 13.79 -15.80 17.11
CA PRO A 60 12.79 -15.25 16.19
C PRO A 60 12.99 -15.85 14.78
N GLU A 61 11.97 -16.55 14.26
CA GLU A 61 11.97 -16.97 12.86
C GLU A 61 12.02 -15.74 11.93
N PRO A 62 12.71 -15.80 10.78
CA PRO A 62 12.84 -14.67 9.84
C PRO A 62 11.48 -14.07 9.40
N HIS A 63 10.44 -14.90 9.34
CA HIS A 63 9.09 -14.51 8.97
C HIS A 63 8.42 -13.57 10.00
N SER A 64 8.74 -13.72 11.29
CA SER A 64 8.26 -12.85 12.37
C SER A 64 8.80 -11.43 12.24
N LEU A 65 10.09 -11.30 11.88
CA LEU A 65 10.75 -10.01 11.66
C LEU A 65 10.26 -9.31 10.40
N ALA A 66 9.99 -10.07 9.33
CA ALA A 66 9.39 -9.53 8.11
C ALA A 66 7.97 -8.98 8.36
N THR A 67 7.17 -9.71 9.15
CA THR A 67 5.81 -9.29 9.54
C THR A 67 5.85 -8.04 10.42
N LEU A 68 6.76 -7.97 11.38
CA LEU A 68 6.99 -6.78 12.21
C LEU A 68 7.42 -5.57 11.37
N GLY A 69 8.32 -5.76 10.41
CA GLY A 69 8.72 -4.71 9.47
C GLY A 69 7.57 -4.19 8.62
N LEU A 70 6.63 -5.06 8.24
CA LEU A 70 5.44 -4.70 7.48
C LEU A 70 4.43 -3.91 8.34
N VAL A 71 4.22 -4.33 9.59
CA VAL A 71 3.39 -3.60 10.57
C VAL A 71 3.98 -2.22 10.87
N CYS A 72 5.29 -2.12 11.10
CA CYS A 72 5.97 -0.84 11.32
C CYS A 72 5.90 0.09 10.10
N LYS A 73 6.03 -0.44 8.87
CA LYS A 73 5.86 0.35 7.63
C LYS A 73 4.42 0.82 7.43
N LEU A 74 3.44 -0.02 7.76
CA LEU A 74 2.03 0.33 7.72
C LEU A 74 1.73 1.44 8.74
N TRP A 75 2.22 1.29 9.97
CA TRP A 75 2.10 2.29 11.03
C TRP A 75 2.75 3.62 10.65
N HIS A 76 3.93 3.58 10.04
CA HIS A 76 4.61 4.77 9.51
C HIS A 76 3.84 5.45 8.35
N SER A 77 3.18 4.67 7.49
CA SER A 77 2.34 5.25 6.43
C SER A 77 1.06 5.86 6.99
N VAL A 78 0.44 5.21 7.97
CA VAL A 78 -0.74 5.71 8.67
C VAL A 78 -0.40 6.97 9.47
N SER A 79 0.77 7.00 10.12
CA SER A 79 1.21 8.16 10.91
C SER A 79 1.51 9.39 10.04
N LYS A 80 1.86 9.21 8.75
CA LYS A 80 1.99 10.29 7.76
C LYS A 80 0.66 10.81 7.22
N ASN A 81 -0.44 10.06 7.40
CA ASN A 81 -1.74 10.49 6.91
C ASN A 81 -2.35 11.53 7.85
N GLN A 82 -2.09 12.80 7.54
CA GLN A 82 -2.53 13.95 8.32
C GLN A 82 -4.06 13.98 8.52
N ALA A 83 -4.84 13.39 7.60
CA ALA A 83 -6.30 13.34 7.70
C ALA A 83 -6.78 12.47 8.87
N LEU A 84 -6.14 11.32 9.10
CA LEU A 84 -6.48 10.42 10.22
C LEU A 84 -6.14 11.04 11.58
N TRP A 85 -5.01 11.76 11.64
CA TRP A 85 -4.65 12.54 12.83
C TRP A 85 -5.61 13.69 13.06
N MET A 86 -5.97 14.45 12.02
CA MET A 86 -6.91 15.57 12.13
C MET A 86 -8.30 15.10 12.56
N GLN A 87 -8.78 13.97 12.03
CA GLN A 87 -10.06 13.37 12.43
C GLN A 87 -10.01 12.89 13.89
N SER A 88 -8.95 12.17 14.28
CA SER A 88 -8.76 11.70 15.67
C SER A 88 -8.65 12.87 16.66
N PHE A 89 -7.92 13.92 16.29
CA PHE A 89 -7.74 15.13 17.09
C PHE A 89 -9.03 15.94 17.21
N GLN A 90 -9.82 16.01 16.14
CA GLN A 90 -11.15 16.62 16.14
C GLN A 90 -12.12 15.87 17.07
N THR A 91 -12.11 14.53 17.07
CA THR A 91 -12.97 13.73 17.96
C THR A 91 -12.55 13.77 19.42
N ARG A 92 -11.24 13.72 19.71
CA ARG A 92 -10.74 13.63 21.10
C ARG A 92 -10.54 15.00 21.76
N PHE A 93 -10.27 16.05 20.98
CA PHE A 93 -10.01 17.40 21.49
C PHE A 93 -10.78 18.48 20.72
N PRO A 94 -12.13 18.40 20.67
CA PRO A 94 -12.96 19.27 19.83
C PRO A 94 -12.80 20.76 20.15
N ARG A 95 -12.59 21.11 21.43
CA ARG A 95 -12.41 22.51 21.87
C ARG A 95 -11.09 23.12 21.38
N VAL A 96 -10.00 22.34 21.41
CA VAL A 96 -8.67 22.77 20.93
C VAL A 96 -8.68 22.92 19.41
N PHE A 97 -9.35 21.99 18.72
CA PHE A 97 -9.49 22.01 17.27
C PHE A 97 -10.29 23.23 16.78
N CYS A 98 -11.41 23.55 17.41
CA CYS A 98 -12.23 24.72 17.06
C CYS A 98 -11.47 26.04 17.31
N SER A 99 -10.74 26.16 18.42
CA SER A 99 -9.94 27.36 18.72
C SER A 99 -8.83 27.58 17.69
N LYS A 100 -8.17 26.51 17.21
CA LYS A 100 -7.12 26.61 16.19
C LYS A 100 -7.68 26.98 14.81
N LEU A 101 -8.85 26.46 14.44
CA LEU A 101 -9.54 26.83 13.19
C LEU A 101 -10.05 28.27 13.22
N LEU A 102 -10.56 28.75 14.36
CA LEU A 102 -10.98 30.15 14.53
C LEU A 102 -9.78 31.10 14.38
N ARG A 103 -8.64 30.80 15.02
CA ARG A 103 -7.41 31.60 14.87
C ARG A 103 -6.85 31.60 13.45
N LEU A 104 -6.94 30.48 12.72
CA LEU A 104 -6.52 30.41 11.31
C LEU A 104 -7.48 31.17 10.38
N ARG A 105 -8.77 31.21 10.71
CA ARG A 105 -9.78 31.99 9.98
C ARG A 105 -9.61 33.49 10.24
N GLU A 106 -9.38 33.87 11.49
CA GLU A 106 -9.08 35.25 11.90
C GLU A 106 -7.79 35.79 11.27
N ALA A 107 -6.72 34.98 11.23
CA ALA A 107 -5.46 35.32 10.58
C ALA A 107 -5.58 35.48 9.05
N LYS A 108 -6.50 34.76 8.40
CA LYS A 108 -6.80 34.95 6.98
C LYS A 108 -7.67 36.18 6.71
N SER A 109 -8.56 36.55 7.63
CA SER A 109 -9.41 37.75 7.48
C SER A 109 -8.69 39.05 7.83
N ASN A 110 -7.59 39.01 8.58
CA ASN A 110 -6.81 40.19 8.93
C ASN A 110 -5.29 39.89 8.96
N PRO A 111 -4.59 39.98 7.82
CA PRO A 111 -3.17 39.63 7.73
C PRO A 111 -2.24 40.54 8.56
N LYS A 112 -2.74 41.67 9.07
CA LYS A 112 -1.98 42.61 9.91
C LYS A 112 -1.90 42.22 11.39
N SER A 113 -2.66 41.24 11.86
CA SER A 113 -2.65 40.79 13.27
C SER A 113 -1.84 39.50 13.52
N ALA A 114 -1.07 39.03 12.53
CA ALA A 114 -0.20 37.87 12.74
C ALA A 114 0.93 38.22 13.73
N PRO A 115 1.22 37.37 14.74
CA PRO A 115 2.29 37.63 15.68
C PRO A 115 3.64 37.64 14.94
N LYS A 116 4.38 38.75 15.06
CA LYS A 116 5.74 38.88 14.54
C LYS A 116 6.62 37.87 15.27
N LEU A 117 7.20 36.90 14.53
CA LEU A 117 8.27 36.06 15.06
C LEU A 117 9.54 36.92 15.18
N ASP A 118 10.07 37.00 16.39
CA ASP A 118 11.36 37.63 16.67
C ASP A 118 12.50 36.87 16.01
N THR A 119 13.05 37.41 14.91
CA THR A 119 14.35 37.01 14.37
C THR A 119 15.43 37.89 14.99
N LYS A 120 16.10 37.36 16.01
CA LYS A 120 17.29 37.98 16.63
C LYS A 120 18.48 37.01 16.56
N THR A 121 19.26 37.11 15.49
CA THR A 121 20.66 36.69 15.32
C THR A 121 21.06 37.18 13.92
N GLY A 122 22.16 37.84 13.62
CA GLY A 122 23.36 38.27 14.34
C GLY A 122 24.32 38.67 13.21
N ASN A 123 24.66 39.95 13.10
CA ASN A 123 25.63 40.45 12.12
C ASN A 123 27.05 40.00 12.50
N ALA A 124 27.83 39.56 11.53
CA ALA A 124 29.29 39.65 11.56
C ALA A 124 29.75 40.14 10.19
N ALA A 125 30.51 41.23 10.23
CA ALA A 125 31.07 41.95 9.12
C ALA A 125 32.35 41.29 8.60
N GLU A 126 32.64 41.44 7.32
CA GLU A 126 34.03 41.54 6.86
C GLU A 126 34.12 42.43 5.61
N LYS A 127 35.16 43.26 5.59
CA LYS A 127 35.35 44.45 4.75
C LYS A 127 36.81 44.44 4.31
N THR A 128 37.13 44.46 3.02
CA THR A 128 38.36 45.03 2.42
C THR A 128 38.28 44.91 0.88
N GLN A 129 38.24 46.04 0.14
CA GLN A 129 39.35 46.67 -0.63
C GLN A 129 39.90 45.80 -1.78
N SER A 130 40.31 46.27 -2.95
CA SER A 130 40.32 47.54 -3.69
C SER A 130 41.03 47.23 -5.02
N SER A 131 40.69 47.95 -6.09
CA SER A 131 41.60 48.47 -7.13
C SER A 131 41.44 48.02 -8.59
N ARG A 132 41.42 49.09 -9.42
CA ARG A 132 42.03 49.28 -10.76
C ARG A 132 41.39 48.68 -12.03
N MET A 133 40.79 49.59 -12.80
CA MET A 133 40.89 49.74 -14.27
C MET A 133 42.35 49.97 -14.72
N PRO A 134 42.74 49.70 -15.99
CA PRO A 134 42.10 50.26 -17.20
C PRO A 134 42.01 49.36 -18.46
N ASP A 135 41.11 49.79 -19.37
CA ASP A 135 41.11 49.56 -20.84
C ASP A 135 42.43 50.08 -21.47
N PRO A 136 42.81 49.85 -22.76
CA PRO A 136 41.91 49.79 -23.92
C PRO A 136 42.39 48.96 -25.15
N ASP A 137 41.71 49.17 -26.28
CA ASP A 137 42.18 49.06 -27.68
C ASP A 137 42.20 47.64 -28.32
N ASP A 138 41.31 47.37 -29.29
CA ASP A 138 41.56 47.67 -30.73
C ASP A 138 40.62 46.87 -31.67
N ASP A 139 40.04 47.64 -32.60
CA ASP A 139 39.95 47.42 -34.05
C ASP A 139 38.97 46.43 -34.73
N ASP A 140 38.45 46.98 -35.83
CA ASP A 140 38.15 46.32 -37.12
C ASP A 140 36.78 45.66 -37.34
N ILE A 141 35.85 46.42 -37.97
CA ILE A 141 35.57 46.37 -39.43
C ILE A 141 34.27 47.13 -39.73
N TRP A 142 34.41 48.19 -40.51
CA TRP A 142 33.37 48.79 -41.33
C TRP A 142 33.67 48.40 -42.79
N GLU A 143 32.72 47.81 -43.49
CA GLU A 143 32.64 47.94 -44.95
C GLU A 143 31.20 48.31 -45.33
N ASP A 144 31.17 49.30 -46.20
CA ASP A 144 30.05 49.98 -46.83
C ASP A 144 29.27 49.07 -47.78
N ASP A 145 27.99 49.41 -48.00
CA ASP A 145 27.23 49.22 -49.24
C ASP A 145 25.89 49.98 -49.02
N GLU A 146 25.83 51.27 -49.39
CA GLU A 146 25.36 51.77 -50.69
C GLU A 146 23.89 51.45 -51.02
N ASP A 147 23.07 52.49 -50.86
CA ASP A 147 22.06 52.99 -51.80
C ASP A 147 20.91 52.08 -52.26
N SER A 148 19.72 52.35 -51.71
CA SER A 148 18.50 52.45 -52.53
C SER A 148 17.48 53.39 -51.88
N ASP A 149 17.52 54.64 -52.35
CA ASP A 149 16.51 55.67 -52.13
C ASP A 149 15.15 55.24 -52.73
N GLU A 150 14.21 54.81 -51.90
CA GLU A 150 12.79 54.93 -52.20
C GLU A 150 12.16 55.93 -51.24
N LYS A 151 11.75 57.07 -51.81
CA LYS A 151 11.05 58.18 -51.15
C LYS A 151 9.72 57.68 -50.59
N GLU A 152 9.65 57.42 -49.29
CA GLU A 152 8.41 57.54 -48.53
C GLU A 152 8.21 59.01 -48.16
N GLU A 153 7.10 59.57 -48.63
CA GLU A 153 6.69 60.95 -48.39
C GLU A 153 6.37 61.16 -46.91
N ASP A 154 6.89 62.27 -46.36
CA ASP A 154 6.74 62.71 -44.98
C ASP A 154 5.26 62.97 -44.60
N GLU A 155 4.59 61.94 -44.07
CA GLU A 155 3.50 62.15 -43.10
C GLU A 155 4.12 62.29 -41.70
N GLU A 156 4.73 63.44 -41.41
CA GLU A 156 4.98 63.89 -40.04
C GLU A 156 3.63 64.13 -39.34
N GLU A 157 3.01 63.03 -38.94
CA GLU A 157 1.75 63.00 -38.22
C GLU A 157 1.96 63.65 -36.84
N ASN A 158 1.43 64.87 -36.73
CA ASN A 158 1.32 65.72 -35.55
C ASN A 158 0.80 64.98 -34.30
N TRP A 159 1.69 64.26 -33.61
CA TRP A 159 1.40 63.49 -32.40
C TRP A 159 1.26 64.35 -31.13
N GLU A 160 1.55 65.67 -31.20
CA GLU A 160 1.45 66.59 -30.06
C GLU A 160 0.01 66.96 -29.65
N LYS A 161 -1.03 66.44 -30.32
CA LYS A 161 -2.44 66.77 -30.04
C LYS A 161 -3.32 65.60 -29.63
N VAL A 162 -2.76 64.46 -29.22
CA VAL A 162 -3.57 63.38 -28.64
C VAL A 162 -3.87 63.72 -27.17
N PRO A 163 -5.12 64.01 -26.78
CA PRO A 163 -5.45 64.27 -25.38
C PRO A 163 -5.14 63.03 -24.53
N PRO A 164 -4.58 63.18 -23.31
CA PRO A 164 -4.24 62.05 -22.47
C PRO A 164 -5.51 61.21 -22.20
N ALA A 165 -5.41 59.91 -22.49
CA ALA A 165 -6.50 58.96 -22.27
C ALA A 165 -7.00 59.07 -20.82
N LYS A 166 -8.32 59.02 -20.65
CA LYS A 166 -8.89 59.14 -19.30
C LYS A 166 -8.41 57.94 -18.45
N PRO A 167 -8.21 58.10 -17.12
CA PRO A 167 -7.75 57.01 -16.26
C PRO A 167 -8.58 55.71 -16.38
N GLU A 168 -9.87 55.84 -16.69
CA GLU A 168 -10.78 54.70 -16.93
C GLU A 168 -10.44 53.92 -18.21
N GLU A 169 -10.01 54.61 -19.27
CA GLU A 169 -9.61 54.00 -20.55
C GLU A 169 -8.27 53.28 -20.42
N LEU A 170 -7.31 53.85 -19.69
CA LEU A 170 -6.03 53.21 -19.38
C LEU A 170 -6.22 51.93 -18.54
N GLN A 171 -7.13 51.94 -17.57
CA GLN A 171 -7.46 50.75 -16.80
C GLN A 171 -8.12 49.66 -17.66
N ALA A 172 -8.98 50.05 -18.61
CA ALA A 172 -9.59 49.11 -19.55
C ALA A 172 -8.54 48.48 -20.49
N ILE A 173 -7.59 49.26 -21.00
CA ILE A 173 -6.48 48.77 -21.83
C ILE A 173 -5.58 47.80 -21.04
N LEU A 174 -5.25 48.14 -19.79
CA LEU A 174 -4.45 47.26 -18.92
C LEU A 174 -5.18 45.94 -18.63
N ASN A 175 -6.48 46.00 -18.33
CA ASN A 175 -7.30 44.80 -18.13
C ASN A 175 -7.37 43.95 -19.41
N ALA A 176 -7.48 44.57 -20.60
CA ALA A 176 -7.51 43.84 -21.87
C ALA A 176 -6.15 43.19 -22.20
N SER A 177 -5.03 43.85 -21.87
CA SER A 177 -3.69 43.28 -22.03
C SER A 177 -3.50 42.04 -21.14
N ASN A 178 -3.89 42.13 -19.86
CA ASN A 178 -3.82 41.00 -18.94
C ASN A 178 -4.66 39.80 -19.42
N ILE A 179 -5.86 40.06 -19.95
CA ILE A 179 -6.73 39.00 -20.50
C ILE A 179 -6.07 38.33 -21.72
N ARG A 180 -5.41 39.10 -22.61
CA ARG A 180 -4.71 38.52 -23.78
C ARG A 180 -3.56 37.61 -23.37
N GLU A 181 -2.78 38.02 -22.37
CA GLU A 181 -1.68 37.21 -21.84
C GLU A 181 -2.20 35.91 -21.20
N GLU A 182 -3.25 36.01 -20.36
CA GLU A 182 -3.90 34.84 -19.76
C GLU A 182 -4.46 33.89 -20.82
N VAL A 183 -5.14 34.41 -21.85
CA VAL A 183 -5.67 33.59 -22.96
C VAL A 183 -4.54 32.92 -23.76
N GLY A 184 -3.42 33.63 -23.97
CA GLY A 184 -2.23 33.09 -24.62
C GLY A 184 -1.63 31.92 -23.85
N GLU A 185 -1.51 32.03 -22.53
CA GLU A 185 -1.03 30.95 -21.66
C GLU A 185 -1.99 29.76 -21.63
N LEU A 186 -3.31 30.01 -21.52
CA LEU A 186 -4.33 28.95 -21.62
C LEU A 186 -4.23 28.18 -22.94
N ALA A 187 -4.02 28.88 -24.06
CA ALA A 187 -3.88 28.26 -25.37
C ALA A 187 -2.65 27.34 -25.44
N LYS A 188 -1.50 27.76 -24.91
CA LYS A 188 -0.28 26.93 -24.84
C LYS A 188 -0.52 25.67 -24.01
N GLN A 189 -1.23 25.78 -22.90
CA GLN A 189 -1.55 24.64 -22.03
C GLN A 189 -2.49 23.62 -22.72
N VAL A 190 -3.49 24.10 -23.45
CA VAL A 190 -4.36 23.22 -24.27
C VAL A 190 -3.54 22.43 -25.28
N VAL A 191 -2.58 23.09 -25.95
CA VAL A 191 -1.67 22.42 -26.90
C VAL A 191 -0.81 21.37 -26.19
N GLY A 192 -0.28 21.68 -24.99
CA GLY A 192 0.46 20.73 -24.15
C GLY A 192 -0.36 19.48 -23.82
N TYR A 193 -1.62 19.65 -23.40
CA TYR A 193 -2.53 18.53 -23.11
C TYR A 193 -2.83 17.67 -24.34
N LYS A 194 -3.12 18.30 -25.48
CA LYS A 194 -3.37 17.57 -26.73
C LYS A 194 -2.16 16.73 -27.14
N LYS A 195 -0.95 17.30 -27.03
CA LYS A 195 0.31 16.57 -27.30
C LYS A 195 0.48 15.39 -26.34
N ALA A 196 0.24 15.59 -25.05
CA ALA A 196 0.33 14.51 -24.05
C ALA A 196 -0.68 13.39 -24.33
N ILE A 197 -1.94 13.75 -24.64
CA ILE A 197 -3.00 12.80 -25.00
C ILE A 197 -2.58 11.96 -26.23
N ALA A 198 -2.09 12.61 -27.29
CA ALA A 198 -1.65 11.92 -28.49
C ALA A 198 -0.52 10.92 -28.23
N VAL A 199 0.49 11.31 -27.44
CA VAL A 199 1.61 10.41 -27.09
C VAL A 199 1.13 9.23 -26.24
N VAL A 200 0.27 9.48 -25.24
CA VAL A 200 -0.27 8.40 -24.39
C VAL A 200 -1.10 7.42 -25.21
N GLU A 201 -1.90 7.92 -26.15
CA GLU A 201 -2.72 7.11 -27.04
C GLU A 201 -1.88 6.25 -28.00
N GLU A 202 -0.84 6.84 -28.59
CA GLU A 202 0.11 6.10 -29.44
C GLU A 202 0.80 4.96 -28.67
N MET A 203 1.28 5.23 -27.45
CA MET A 203 1.92 4.22 -26.60
C MET A 203 0.93 3.12 -26.17
N ARG A 204 -0.33 3.47 -25.92
CA ARG A 204 -1.41 2.52 -25.62
C ARG A 204 -1.62 1.56 -26.80
N GLU A 205 -1.69 2.08 -28.01
CA GLU A 205 -1.96 1.29 -29.22
C GLU A 205 -0.81 0.36 -29.56
N LYS A 206 0.42 0.90 -29.64
CA LYS A 206 1.64 0.10 -29.86
C LYS A 206 1.78 -0.99 -28.79
N GLY A 207 1.52 -0.65 -27.53
CA GLY A 207 1.56 -1.60 -26.43
C GLY A 207 0.48 -2.70 -26.56
N ASN A 208 -0.75 -2.34 -26.95
CA ASN A 208 -1.84 -3.29 -27.15
C ASN A 208 -1.52 -4.29 -28.27
N ASP A 209 -0.98 -3.82 -29.38
CA ASP A 209 -0.64 -4.69 -30.52
C ASP A 209 0.53 -5.61 -30.17
N THR A 210 1.58 -5.07 -29.54
CA THR A 210 2.70 -5.86 -29.01
C THR A 210 2.24 -6.90 -27.98
N PHE A 211 1.22 -6.59 -27.18
CA PHE A 211 0.65 -7.51 -26.20
C PHE A 211 -0.13 -8.65 -26.88
N LYS A 212 -0.89 -8.36 -27.95
CA LYS A 212 -1.59 -9.39 -28.75
C LYS A 212 -0.60 -10.33 -29.43
N ASP A 213 0.56 -9.83 -29.85
CA ASP A 213 1.65 -10.62 -30.42
C ASP A 213 2.35 -11.53 -29.38
N GLY A 214 1.92 -11.52 -28.12
CA GLY A 214 2.49 -12.33 -27.05
C GLY A 214 3.80 -11.78 -26.46
N LYS A 215 4.28 -10.63 -26.93
CA LYS A 215 5.50 -9.97 -26.45
C LYS A 215 5.22 -9.13 -25.20
N VAL A 216 4.81 -9.80 -24.12
CA VAL A 216 4.28 -9.16 -22.90
C VAL A 216 5.26 -8.16 -22.26
N ALA A 217 6.56 -8.48 -22.23
CA ALA A 217 7.57 -7.60 -21.63
C ALA A 217 7.80 -6.31 -22.43
N ASP A 218 7.75 -6.38 -23.76
CA ASP A 218 7.91 -5.20 -24.62
C ASP A 218 6.66 -4.33 -24.60
N ALA A 219 5.47 -4.95 -24.58
CA ALA A 219 4.21 -4.24 -24.36
C ALA A 219 4.23 -3.45 -23.05
N LEU A 220 4.76 -4.05 -21.97
CA LEU A 220 4.91 -3.39 -20.68
C LEU A 220 5.82 -2.15 -20.75
N ARG A 221 6.93 -2.21 -21.49
CA ARG A 221 7.82 -1.05 -21.69
C ARG A 221 7.10 0.08 -22.44
N LEU A 222 6.33 -0.26 -23.47
CA LEU A 222 5.54 0.71 -24.24
C LEU A 222 4.47 1.38 -23.38
N TYR A 223 3.73 0.61 -22.59
CA TYR A 223 2.79 1.19 -21.62
C TYR A 223 3.49 2.10 -20.60
N GLN A 224 4.71 1.75 -20.17
CA GLN A 224 5.47 2.57 -19.23
C GLN A 224 5.95 3.90 -19.82
N ALA A 225 6.35 3.90 -21.09
CA ALA A 225 6.78 5.10 -21.80
C ALA A 225 5.68 6.18 -21.89
N GLY A 226 4.40 5.77 -21.92
CA GLY A 226 3.28 6.72 -21.93
C GLY A 226 3.02 7.43 -20.61
N PHE A 227 3.57 6.97 -19.47
CA PHE A 227 3.27 7.61 -18.18
C PHE A 227 3.91 8.98 -18.02
N GLU A 228 5.19 9.14 -18.35
CA GLU A 228 5.91 10.39 -18.16
C GLU A 228 5.22 11.61 -18.80
N PRO A 229 4.87 11.61 -20.10
CA PRO A 229 4.21 12.77 -20.71
C PRO A 229 2.82 13.04 -20.11
N GLY A 230 2.05 11.99 -19.81
CA GLY A 230 0.72 12.15 -19.24
C GLY A 230 0.73 12.63 -17.78
N GLU A 231 1.65 12.12 -16.96
CA GLU A 231 1.79 12.52 -15.56
C GLU A 231 2.36 13.94 -15.45
N LYS A 232 3.30 14.32 -16.33
CA LYS A 232 3.83 15.69 -16.39
C LYS A 232 2.73 16.71 -16.71
N ALA A 233 1.86 16.40 -17.67
CA ALA A 233 0.73 17.27 -17.99
C ALA A 233 -0.27 17.39 -16.82
N LEU A 234 -0.56 16.31 -16.09
CA LEU A 234 -1.48 16.31 -14.95
C LEU A 234 -0.94 16.97 -13.67
N HIS A 235 0.37 17.02 -13.47
CA HIS A 235 0.98 17.61 -12.27
C HIS A 235 1.68 18.93 -12.54
N GLY A 236 1.68 19.40 -13.78
CA GLY A 236 2.16 20.73 -14.13
C GLY A 236 1.29 21.82 -13.50
N PRO A 237 1.82 23.04 -13.35
CA PRO A 237 1.02 24.21 -12.94
C PRO A 237 -0.21 24.46 -13.85
N GLU A 238 -0.18 23.84 -15.03
CA GLU A 238 -1.13 23.90 -16.13
C GLU A 238 -2.41 23.05 -15.90
N ASP A 239 -2.44 22.11 -14.94
CA ASP A 239 -3.62 21.21 -14.73
C ASP A 239 -4.88 21.97 -14.30
N LEU A 240 -4.74 23.09 -13.59
CA LEU A 240 -5.91 23.86 -13.16
C LEU A 240 -6.59 24.61 -14.31
N ALA A 241 -5.81 25.00 -15.31
CA ALA A 241 -6.26 25.88 -16.39
C ALA A 241 -6.63 25.11 -17.67
N ALA A 242 -6.21 23.84 -17.81
CA ALA A 242 -6.64 23.00 -18.90
C ALA A 242 -8.17 22.74 -18.90
N PRO A 243 -8.83 22.72 -20.08
CA PRO A 243 -10.25 22.44 -20.18
C PRO A 243 -10.61 21.10 -19.55
N LEU A 244 -11.72 21.08 -18.81
CA LEU A 244 -12.20 19.91 -18.07
C LEU A 244 -12.20 18.63 -18.91
N ALA A 245 -12.65 18.70 -20.16
CA ALA A 245 -12.71 17.58 -21.09
C ALA A 245 -11.33 16.94 -21.34
N HIS A 246 -10.28 17.73 -21.56
CA HIS A 246 -8.93 17.21 -21.82
C HIS A 246 -8.35 16.53 -20.59
N ARG A 247 -8.61 17.07 -19.39
CA ARG A 247 -8.16 16.45 -18.13
C ARG A 247 -8.86 15.12 -17.87
N ILE A 248 -10.17 15.04 -18.13
CA ILE A 248 -10.93 13.79 -18.04
C ILE A 248 -10.37 12.77 -19.03
N GLN A 249 -10.18 13.16 -20.30
CA GLN A 249 -9.65 12.29 -21.34
C GLN A 249 -8.24 11.77 -20.98
N LEU A 250 -7.34 12.63 -20.53
CA LEU A 250 -5.98 12.23 -20.16
C LEU A 250 -5.97 11.28 -18.95
N ARG A 251 -6.77 11.57 -17.91
CA ARG A 251 -6.92 10.67 -16.75
C ARG A 251 -7.50 9.32 -17.16
N HIS A 252 -8.45 9.31 -18.09
CA HIS A 252 -9.05 8.09 -18.63
C HIS A 252 -8.00 7.24 -19.36
N LEU A 253 -7.23 7.84 -20.26
CA LEU A 253 -6.15 7.17 -20.98
C LEU A 253 -5.09 6.60 -20.03
N LEU A 254 -4.66 7.37 -19.03
CA LEU A 254 -3.72 6.87 -18.03
C LEU A 254 -4.32 5.70 -17.23
N ALA A 255 -5.59 5.76 -16.84
CA ALA A 255 -6.25 4.64 -16.16
C ALA A 255 -6.24 3.37 -17.01
N ILE A 256 -6.48 3.47 -18.33
CA ILE A 256 -6.36 2.33 -19.26
C ILE A 256 -4.91 1.81 -19.29
N LEU A 257 -3.93 2.70 -19.41
CA LEU A 257 -2.51 2.35 -19.49
C LEU A 257 -2.02 1.64 -18.21
N TYR A 258 -2.37 2.17 -17.03
CA TYR A 258 -2.12 1.53 -15.73
C TYR A 258 -2.80 0.15 -15.63
N SER A 259 -4.04 0.04 -16.11
CA SER A 259 -4.78 -1.22 -16.15
C SER A 259 -4.12 -2.25 -17.07
N ASN A 260 -3.57 -1.82 -18.21
CA ASN A 260 -2.85 -2.69 -19.14
C ASN A 260 -1.49 -3.13 -18.57
N CYS A 261 -0.76 -2.25 -17.88
CA CYS A 261 0.41 -2.65 -17.08
C CYS A 261 0.05 -3.72 -16.04
N SER A 262 -1.07 -3.55 -15.33
CA SER A 262 -1.56 -4.56 -14.37
C SER A 262 -1.76 -5.93 -15.02
N ALA A 263 -2.38 -5.96 -16.21
CA ALA A 263 -2.55 -7.19 -16.98
C ALA A 263 -1.21 -7.78 -17.44
N ALA A 264 -0.29 -6.97 -17.98
CA ALA A 264 1.02 -7.44 -18.41
C ALA A 264 1.82 -8.07 -17.26
N TRP A 265 1.86 -7.41 -16.10
CA TRP A 265 2.50 -8.00 -14.91
C TRP A 265 1.83 -9.28 -14.43
N TYR A 266 0.50 -9.38 -14.55
CA TYR A 266 -0.22 -10.61 -14.22
C TYR A 266 0.21 -11.77 -15.14
N HIS A 267 0.35 -11.53 -16.45
CA HIS A 267 0.84 -12.52 -17.41
C HIS A 267 2.30 -12.93 -17.15
N LEU A 268 3.14 -12.02 -16.66
CA LEU A 268 4.50 -12.31 -16.20
C LEU A 268 4.56 -12.99 -14.82
N LYS A 269 3.42 -13.33 -14.22
CA LYS A 269 3.30 -13.94 -12.88
C LYS A 269 3.87 -13.09 -11.73
N GLU A 270 4.04 -11.79 -11.94
CA GLU A 270 4.45 -10.85 -10.90
C GLU A 270 3.22 -10.21 -10.23
N PHE A 271 2.49 -11.02 -9.46
CA PHE A 271 1.16 -10.65 -8.95
C PHE A 271 1.16 -9.43 -8.03
N GLU A 272 2.21 -9.22 -7.23
CA GLU A 272 2.35 -8.03 -6.37
C GLU A 272 2.38 -6.75 -7.19
N ARG A 273 3.17 -6.75 -8.27
CA ARG A 273 3.25 -5.63 -9.19
C ARG A 273 1.92 -5.46 -9.91
N ALA A 274 1.31 -6.54 -10.39
CA ALA A 274 0.00 -6.51 -11.04
C ALA A 274 -1.06 -5.83 -10.17
N ALA A 275 -1.14 -6.18 -8.88
CA ALA A 275 -2.06 -5.56 -7.93
C ALA A 275 -1.76 -4.07 -7.73
N LYS A 276 -0.49 -3.71 -7.51
CA LYS A 276 -0.06 -2.32 -7.34
C LYS A 276 -0.42 -1.43 -8.55
N TRP A 277 -0.20 -1.92 -9.76
CA TRP A 277 -0.55 -1.21 -10.99
C TRP A 277 -2.08 -1.11 -11.18
N GLY A 278 -2.82 -2.14 -10.77
CA GLY A 278 -4.30 -2.11 -10.77
C GLY A 278 -4.85 -1.04 -9.82
N VAL A 279 -4.30 -0.92 -8.61
CA VAL A 279 -4.69 0.11 -7.64
C VAL A 279 -4.44 1.51 -8.20
N ARG A 280 -3.27 1.76 -8.82
CA ARG A 280 -2.99 3.03 -9.49
C ARG A 280 -3.97 3.35 -10.62
N ALA A 281 -4.39 2.35 -11.40
CA ALA A 281 -5.43 2.52 -12.41
C ALA A 281 -6.75 3.01 -11.79
N HIS A 282 -7.14 2.42 -10.66
CA HIS A 282 -8.34 2.79 -9.93
C HIS A 282 -8.24 4.22 -9.35
N GLU A 283 -7.07 4.61 -8.80
CA GLU A 283 -6.83 5.97 -8.32
C GLU A 283 -7.01 7.03 -9.42
N ARG A 284 -6.56 6.74 -10.65
CA ARG A 284 -6.75 7.65 -11.80
C ARG A 284 -8.23 7.79 -12.17
N LEU A 285 -9.00 6.70 -12.15
CA LEU A 285 -10.46 6.74 -12.33
C LEU A 285 -11.16 7.55 -11.24
N LEU A 286 -10.80 7.36 -9.96
CA LEU A 286 -11.36 8.15 -8.86
C LEU A 286 -11.04 9.64 -9.00
N GLY A 287 -9.89 9.96 -9.61
CA GLY A 287 -9.57 11.32 -10.03
C GLY A 287 -10.64 11.91 -10.94
N ILE A 288 -11.11 11.18 -11.95
CA ILE A 288 -12.18 11.62 -12.86
C ILE A 288 -13.48 11.90 -12.09
N THR A 289 -13.88 10.99 -11.18
CA THR A 289 -15.08 11.19 -10.35
C THR A 289 -15.02 12.51 -9.57
N ARG A 290 -13.85 12.87 -9.03
CA ARG A 290 -13.65 14.14 -8.30
C ARG A 290 -13.78 15.36 -9.20
N VAL A 291 -13.30 15.30 -10.44
CA VAL A 291 -13.38 16.44 -11.37
C VAL A 291 -14.77 16.58 -12.00
N MET A 292 -15.47 15.47 -12.30
CA MET A 292 -16.81 15.49 -12.88
C MET A 292 -17.90 15.96 -11.91
N LYS A 293 -17.77 15.65 -10.61
CA LYS A 293 -18.78 15.89 -9.55
C LYS A 293 -20.15 15.21 -9.78
N ASP A 294 -20.38 14.57 -10.91
CA ASP A 294 -21.57 13.78 -11.23
C ASP A 294 -21.25 12.28 -11.20
N THR A 295 -21.79 11.58 -10.20
CA THR A 295 -21.57 10.13 -10.00
C THR A 295 -22.36 9.30 -11.01
N ALA A 296 -23.52 9.78 -11.48
CA ALA A 296 -24.36 9.06 -12.43
C ALA A 296 -23.72 9.09 -13.83
N ALA A 297 -23.25 10.26 -14.27
CA ALA A 297 -22.50 10.40 -15.51
C ALA A 297 -21.22 9.55 -15.48
N PHE A 298 -20.47 9.58 -14.38
CA PHE A 298 -19.27 8.76 -14.21
C PHE A 298 -19.57 7.26 -14.33
N SER A 299 -20.61 6.76 -13.65
CA SER A 299 -21.00 5.35 -13.70
C SER A 299 -21.39 4.91 -15.11
N LYS A 300 -22.13 5.77 -15.83
CA LYS A 300 -22.55 5.52 -17.22
C LYS A 300 -21.37 5.44 -18.18
N GLU A 301 -20.39 6.34 -18.06
CA GLU A 301 -19.26 6.43 -19.01
C GLU A 301 -18.10 5.49 -18.65
N PHE A 302 -17.72 5.39 -17.37
CA PHE A 302 -16.51 4.70 -16.91
C PHE A 302 -16.79 3.42 -16.10
N GLY A 303 -18.06 3.06 -15.89
CA GLY A 303 -18.45 1.93 -15.04
C GLY A 303 -17.86 0.59 -15.50
N GLU A 304 -17.77 0.36 -16.81
CA GLU A 304 -17.20 -0.86 -17.36
C GLU A 304 -15.68 -0.96 -17.15
N LEU A 305 -14.96 0.14 -17.39
CA LEU A 305 -13.51 0.19 -17.11
C LEU A 305 -13.23 0.00 -15.62
N ASN A 306 -14.04 0.60 -14.74
CA ASN A 306 -13.92 0.44 -13.29
C ASN A 306 -14.12 -1.03 -12.88
N ARG A 307 -15.15 -1.71 -13.39
CA ARG A 307 -15.38 -3.15 -13.15
C ARG A 307 -14.19 -3.99 -13.62
N LYS A 308 -13.64 -3.69 -14.80
CA LYS A 308 -12.47 -4.38 -15.36
C LYS A 308 -11.23 -4.22 -14.49
N ILE A 309 -10.94 -3.00 -14.02
CA ILE A 309 -9.83 -2.73 -13.10
C ILE A 309 -10.02 -3.47 -11.77
N GLN A 310 -11.21 -3.39 -11.18
CA GLN A 310 -11.53 -4.08 -9.92
C GLN A 310 -11.41 -5.61 -10.04
N LYS A 311 -11.78 -6.19 -11.19
CA LYS A 311 -11.58 -7.61 -11.48
C LYS A 311 -10.08 -7.96 -11.51
N ARG A 312 -9.26 -7.16 -12.20
CA ARG A 312 -7.79 -7.38 -12.30
C ARG A 312 -7.11 -7.27 -10.93
N ILE A 313 -7.47 -6.27 -10.13
CA ILE A 313 -6.97 -6.13 -8.75
C ILE A 313 -7.29 -7.39 -7.93
N ARG A 314 -8.56 -7.84 -7.94
CA ARG A 314 -8.97 -9.05 -7.22
C ARG A 314 -8.23 -10.30 -7.69
N GLN A 315 -8.06 -10.46 -9.01
CA GLN A 315 -7.31 -11.59 -9.59
C GLN A 315 -5.86 -11.59 -9.12
N ALA A 316 -5.18 -10.45 -9.15
CA ALA A 316 -3.80 -10.34 -8.68
C ALA A 316 -3.68 -10.59 -7.17
N LEU A 317 -4.56 -9.97 -6.37
CA LEU A 317 -4.55 -10.12 -4.91
C LEU A 317 -4.83 -11.55 -4.45
N ALA A 318 -5.61 -12.33 -5.20
CA ALA A 318 -5.86 -13.73 -4.91
C ALA A 318 -4.59 -14.60 -4.92
N HIS A 319 -3.53 -14.17 -5.60
CA HIS A 319 -2.22 -14.84 -5.61
C HIS A 319 -1.20 -14.23 -4.65
N VAL A 320 -1.35 -12.95 -4.30
CA VAL A 320 -0.40 -12.21 -3.44
C VAL A 320 -0.71 -12.41 -1.97
N ILE A 321 -1.96 -12.19 -1.59
CA ILE A 321 -2.37 -12.24 -0.20
C ILE A 321 -2.70 -13.72 0.05
N PRO A 322 -1.95 -14.46 0.89
CA PRO A 322 -2.48 -15.72 1.42
C PRO A 322 -3.85 -15.37 1.98
N ARG A 323 -4.93 -16.03 1.57
CA ARG A 323 -6.32 -15.63 1.89
C ARG A 323 -6.49 -15.39 3.40
N ILE A 324 -6.17 -14.18 3.86
CA ILE A 324 -6.53 -13.69 5.17
C ILE A 324 -7.96 -13.22 4.94
N SER A 325 -8.89 -14.17 4.99
CA SER A 325 -10.31 -13.83 5.01
C SER A 325 -10.49 -12.95 6.24
N LEU A 326 -10.66 -11.64 6.02
CA LEU A 326 -11.10 -10.74 7.08
C LEU A 326 -12.54 -11.17 7.39
N VAL A 327 -12.67 -12.09 8.33
CA VAL A 327 -13.96 -12.55 8.84
C VAL A 327 -14.65 -11.28 9.34
N ARG A 328 -15.77 -10.92 8.74
CA ARG A 328 -16.56 -9.78 9.21
C ARG A 328 -16.98 -10.06 10.67
N HIS A 329 -17.55 -9.08 11.37
CA HIS A 329 -18.26 -9.31 12.62
C HIS A 329 -19.75 -9.01 12.41
N SER A 330 -20.61 -9.85 12.98
CA SER A 330 -22.07 -9.67 13.02
C SER A 330 -22.32 -9.36 14.48
N ASP A 331 -22.92 -8.21 14.71
CA ASP A 331 -23.16 -7.72 16.06
C ASP A 331 -24.43 -8.32 16.67
N GLN A 332 -25.13 -9.21 15.94
CA GLN A 332 -26.35 -9.87 16.41
C GLN A 332 -26.03 -11.20 17.11
N PRO A 333 -26.36 -11.40 18.40
CA PRO A 333 -26.18 -12.67 19.09
C PRO A 333 -27.00 -13.77 18.42
N VAL A 334 -26.44 -14.98 18.30
CA VAL A 334 -27.19 -16.19 17.91
C VAL A 334 -27.56 -16.93 19.19
N ASP A 335 -28.85 -16.93 19.52
CA ASP A 335 -29.37 -17.72 20.63
C ASP A 335 -29.22 -19.23 20.35
N GLY A 336 -28.97 -20.01 21.40
CA GLY A 336 -28.89 -21.48 21.30
C GLY A 336 -27.50 -22.07 21.03
N VAL A 337 -26.45 -21.25 20.96
CA VAL A 337 -25.07 -21.76 20.92
C VAL A 337 -24.64 -22.18 22.33
N GLY A 338 -24.18 -23.42 22.48
CA GLY A 338 -23.70 -23.97 23.74
C GLY A 338 -22.77 -25.16 23.56
N VAL A 339 -22.42 -25.82 24.66
CA VAL A 339 -21.70 -27.11 24.61
C VAL A 339 -22.52 -28.11 23.79
N GLY A 340 -21.86 -28.83 22.89
CA GLY A 340 -22.47 -29.80 21.98
C GLY A 340 -22.95 -29.22 20.66
N THR A 341 -22.99 -27.90 20.51
CA THR A 341 -23.35 -27.26 19.23
C THR A 341 -22.32 -27.59 18.16
N VAL A 342 -22.80 -27.93 16.96
CA VAL A 342 -21.96 -28.21 15.79
C VAL A 342 -21.99 -27.01 14.84
N LEU A 343 -20.80 -26.56 14.46
CA LEU A 343 -20.56 -25.43 13.58
C LEU A 343 -20.01 -25.95 12.24
N ARG A 344 -20.71 -25.74 11.13
CA ARG A 344 -20.26 -26.15 9.79
C ARG A 344 -19.86 -24.99 8.91
N SER A 345 -18.62 -24.90 8.44
CA SER A 345 -18.20 -23.82 7.53
C SER A 345 -19.06 -23.69 6.26
N ASN A 346 -19.34 -22.44 5.89
CA ASN A 346 -19.91 -22.08 4.60
C ASN A 346 -18.85 -22.20 3.50
N ARG A 347 -19.32 -22.44 2.27
CA ARG A 347 -18.48 -22.60 1.07
C ARG A 347 -17.60 -21.39 0.75
N ASP A 348 -17.91 -20.23 1.35
CA ASP A 348 -17.19 -18.98 1.12
C ASP A 348 -15.95 -18.80 2.02
N MET A 349 -15.76 -19.65 3.04
CA MET A 349 -14.58 -19.62 3.92
C MET A 349 -13.35 -20.27 3.27
N GLY A 350 -13.00 -19.83 2.06
CA GLY A 350 -11.92 -20.42 1.28
C GLY A 350 -10.53 -20.23 1.90
N GLY A 351 -9.74 -21.32 1.97
CA GLY A 351 -8.29 -21.25 2.23
C GLY A 351 -7.84 -21.14 3.70
N SER A 352 -8.73 -21.44 4.65
CA SER A 352 -8.38 -21.50 6.09
C SER A 352 -8.43 -22.93 6.64
N ILE A 353 -7.89 -23.15 7.86
CA ILE A 353 -8.10 -24.42 8.59
C ILE A 353 -9.58 -24.69 8.89
N PHE A 354 -10.46 -23.71 8.73
CA PHE A 354 -11.89 -23.88 8.88
C PHE A 354 -12.65 -24.12 7.57
N ASP A 355 -12.00 -24.04 6.40
CA ASP A 355 -12.63 -24.29 5.11
C ASP A 355 -13.14 -25.74 5.01
N GLY A 356 -14.42 -25.93 4.72
CA GLY A 356 -15.08 -27.24 4.75
C GLY A 356 -15.08 -27.95 6.11
N SER A 357 -14.71 -27.27 7.20
CA SER A 357 -14.64 -27.86 8.54
C SER A 357 -16.00 -28.01 9.22
N THR A 358 -16.12 -29.02 10.06
CA THR A 358 -17.20 -29.22 11.03
C THR A 358 -16.57 -29.16 12.43
N VAL A 359 -16.98 -28.21 13.27
CA VAL A 359 -16.45 -28.01 14.61
C VAL A 359 -17.51 -28.34 15.64
N ILE A 360 -17.18 -29.12 16.67
CA ILE A 360 -18.07 -29.30 17.83
C ILE A 360 -17.54 -28.51 19.02
N LEU A 361 -18.42 -27.77 19.69
CA LEU A 361 -18.08 -27.03 20.91
C LEU A 361 -18.07 -27.97 22.12
N TYR A 362 -16.94 -28.09 22.81
CA TYR A 362 -16.83 -28.91 24.03
C TYR A 362 -16.78 -28.07 25.31
N GLN A 363 -16.52 -26.77 25.20
CA GLN A 363 -16.58 -25.82 26.31
C GLN A 363 -17.23 -24.52 25.84
N HIS A 364 -18.19 -24.01 26.61
CA HIS A 364 -18.83 -22.73 26.34
C HIS A 364 -19.13 -22.03 27.66
N GLN A 365 -18.50 -20.88 27.89
CA GLN A 365 -18.74 -20.03 29.04
C GLN A 365 -19.12 -18.64 28.52
N ARG A 366 -20.39 -18.27 28.68
CA ARG A 366 -20.88 -16.93 28.36
C ARG A 366 -20.13 -15.92 29.22
N GLY A 367 -19.40 -14.98 28.63
CA GLY A 367 -18.53 -14.07 29.38
C GLY A 367 -17.03 -14.33 29.19
N GLU A 368 -16.64 -15.56 28.84
CA GLU A 368 -15.24 -16.00 28.91
C GLU A 368 -14.73 -16.57 27.58
N GLY A 369 -15.63 -17.18 26.80
CA GLY A 369 -15.34 -17.67 25.46
C GLY A 369 -15.90 -19.06 25.19
N CYS A 370 -15.56 -19.56 24.02
CA CYS A 370 -15.98 -20.86 23.54
C CYS A 370 -14.78 -21.62 22.96
N GLN A 371 -14.74 -22.94 23.18
CA GLN A 371 -13.73 -23.84 22.63
C GLN A 371 -14.39 -25.02 21.92
N GLY A 372 -13.78 -25.45 20.81
CA GLY A 372 -14.24 -26.59 20.04
C GLY A 372 -13.14 -27.31 19.29
N VAL A 373 -13.46 -28.48 18.72
CA VAL A 373 -12.54 -29.26 17.87
C VAL A 373 -13.12 -29.50 16.48
N VAL A 374 -12.28 -29.36 15.46
CA VAL A 374 -12.59 -29.72 14.08
C VAL A 374 -12.63 -31.26 13.94
N LEU A 375 -13.79 -31.78 13.56
CA LEU A 375 -14.08 -33.22 13.50
C LEU A 375 -13.58 -33.90 12.21
N ASN A 376 -13.55 -33.16 11.09
CA ASN A 376 -13.39 -33.73 9.75
C ASN A 376 -12.08 -33.32 9.07
N LYS A 377 -11.04 -33.00 9.84
CA LYS A 377 -9.71 -32.68 9.30
C LYS A 377 -8.64 -33.55 9.91
N SER A 378 -7.81 -34.11 9.03
CA SER A 378 -6.64 -34.89 9.38
C SER A 378 -5.44 -34.42 8.59
N VAL A 379 -4.25 -34.48 9.21
CA VAL A 379 -2.98 -34.10 8.61
C VAL A 379 -2.05 -35.31 8.66
N LEU A 380 -1.39 -35.59 7.54
CA LEU A 380 -0.31 -36.56 7.46
C LEU A 380 0.95 -35.95 8.06
N MET A 381 1.43 -36.52 9.15
CA MET A 381 2.64 -36.08 9.83
C MET A 381 3.89 -36.63 9.14
N PRO A 382 5.09 -36.04 9.37
CA PRO A 382 6.35 -36.54 8.82
C PRO A 382 6.69 -37.99 9.21
N ASP A 383 6.14 -38.48 10.32
CA ASP A 383 6.27 -39.86 10.78
C ASP A 383 5.35 -40.85 10.03
N GLY A 384 4.61 -40.38 9.02
CA GLY A 384 3.65 -41.16 8.25
C GLY A 384 2.32 -41.41 8.94
N GLN A 385 2.14 -40.96 10.19
CA GLN A 385 0.88 -41.12 10.91
C GLN A 385 -0.11 -40.03 10.50
N THR A 386 -1.37 -40.42 10.32
CA THR A 386 -2.48 -39.48 10.13
C THR A 386 -3.01 -39.05 11.50
N ARG A 387 -3.01 -37.74 11.79
CA ARG A 387 -3.52 -37.17 13.05
C ARG A 387 -4.70 -36.26 12.79
N ARG A 388 -5.72 -36.29 13.65
CA ARG A 388 -6.85 -35.35 13.57
C ARG A 388 -6.43 -34.00 14.13
N MET A 389 -6.70 -32.94 13.39
CA MET A 389 -6.42 -31.56 13.82
C MET A 389 -7.67 -30.96 14.43
N GLY A 390 -7.63 -30.60 15.71
CA GLY A 390 -8.77 -29.99 16.40
C GLY A 390 -8.87 -28.48 16.17
N GLY A 391 -7.76 -27.81 15.88
CA GLY A 391 -7.76 -26.40 15.50
C GLY A 391 -6.38 -25.75 15.58
N PRO A 392 -6.28 -24.43 15.31
CA PRO A 392 -4.99 -23.74 15.25
C PRO A 392 -4.43 -23.36 16.62
N VAL A 393 -5.22 -23.41 17.70
CA VAL A 393 -4.80 -23.01 19.03
C VAL A 393 -4.13 -24.20 19.72
N ASP A 394 -2.92 -23.95 20.25
CA ASP A 394 -2.06 -24.90 20.95
C ASP A 394 -2.01 -26.32 20.33
N PRO A 395 -1.37 -26.50 19.16
CA PRO A 395 -1.30 -27.79 18.47
C PRO A 395 -0.58 -28.90 19.25
N ARG A 396 0.08 -28.58 20.37
CA ARG A 396 0.72 -29.57 21.25
C ARG A 396 -0.28 -30.18 22.22
N GLN A 397 -1.32 -29.43 22.57
CA GLN A 397 -2.40 -29.92 23.41
C GLN A 397 -3.21 -30.99 22.65
N ARG A 398 -3.54 -32.07 23.36
CA ARG A 398 -4.43 -33.12 22.84
C ARG A 398 -5.78 -32.98 23.53
N VAL A 399 -6.82 -32.83 22.73
CA VAL A 399 -8.21 -32.88 23.18
C VAL A 399 -8.74 -34.27 22.89
N PHE A 400 -9.28 -34.94 23.91
CA PHE A 400 -9.84 -36.29 23.78
C PHE A 400 -11.36 -36.22 23.84
N LEU A 401 -12.02 -36.84 22.86
CA LEU A 401 -13.46 -37.11 22.90
C LEU A 401 -13.68 -38.62 23.00
N HIS A 402 -14.62 -39.03 23.85
CA HIS A 402 -14.92 -40.45 24.08
C HIS A 402 -16.42 -40.71 24.29
N ASN A 403 -16.84 -41.97 24.28
CA ASN A 403 -18.24 -42.39 24.46
C ASN A 403 -18.57 -42.98 25.85
N VAL A 404 -17.63 -42.94 26.80
CA VAL A 404 -17.79 -43.48 28.16
C VAL A 404 -18.41 -42.43 29.10
N ALA A 405 -19.58 -42.71 29.67
CA ALA A 405 -20.37 -41.73 30.41
C ALA A 405 -19.98 -41.53 31.88
N ASP A 406 -19.44 -42.56 32.50
CA ASP A 406 -19.24 -42.68 33.95
C ASP A 406 -17.77 -42.53 34.37
N LEU A 407 -16.97 -41.83 33.55
CA LEU A 407 -15.60 -41.50 33.92
C LEU A 407 -15.54 -40.31 34.89
N PRO A 408 -14.74 -40.40 35.95
CA PRO A 408 -14.52 -39.28 36.85
C PRO A 408 -14.01 -38.05 36.08
N SER A 409 -14.61 -36.88 36.30
CA SER A 409 -14.25 -35.61 35.63
C SER A 409 -14.55 -35.53 34.13
N ALA A 410 -15.27 -36.49 33.56
CA ALA A 410 -15.76 -36.37 32.19
C ALA A 410 -16.94 -35.39 32.13
N THR A 411 -16.89 -34.45 31.19
CA THR A 411 -17.96 -33.50 30.89
C THR A 411 -18.74 -33.99 29.69
N ARG A 412 -20.06 -34.13 29.81
CA ARG A 412 -20.93 -34.49 28.68
C ARG A 412 -20.97 -33.35 27.66
N VAL A 413 -20.63 -33.66 26.41
CA VAL A 413 -20.71 -32.71 25.28
C VAL A 413 -22.05 -32.83 24.57
N ILE A 414 -22.36 -34.03 24.09
CA ILE A 414 -23.67 -34.45 23.58
C ILE A 414 -23.96 -35.88 24.06
N GLU A 415 -25.14 -36.42 23.79
CA GLU A 415 -25.41 -37.82 24.11
C GLU A 415 -24.41 -38.77 23.42
N GLY A 416 -23.75 -39.63 24.21
CA GLY A 416 -22.72 -40.54 23.71
C GLY A 416 -21.37 -39.90 23.39
N VAL A 417 -21.15 -38.61 23.68
CA VAL A 417 -19.86 -37.93 23.51
C VAL A 417 -19.51 -37.10 24.74
N TYR A 418 -18.32 -37.36 25.27
CA TYR A 418 -17.81 -36.79 26.50
C TYR A 418 -16.39 -36.26 26.27
N TYR A 419 -16.02 -35.24 27.04
CA TYR A 419 -14.72 -34.57 27.02
C TYR A 419 -14.08 -34.62 28.41
N GLY A 420 -12.78 -34.86 28.48
CA GLY A 420 -12.02 -34.92 29.74
C GLY A 420 -12.04 -36.30 30.40
N GLY A 421 -11.87 -36.33 31.71
CA GLY A 421 -11.77 -37.55 32.51
C GLY A 421 -10.45 -38.33 32.36
N ASP A 422 -10.39 -39.50 33.02
CA ASP A 422 -9.24 -40.40 32.91
C ASP A 422 -9.28 -41.17 31.58
N ILE A 423 -8.45 -40.74 30.64
CA ILE A 423 -8.39 -41.28 29.28
C ILE A 423 -7.80 -42.70 29.24
N GLU A 424 -6.93 -43.06 30.19
CA GLU A 424 -6.38 -44.42 30.24
C GLU A 424 -7.43 -45.40 30.77
N GLU A 425 -8.23 -44.99 31.76
CA GLU A 425 -9.42 -45.73 32.17
C GLU A 425 -10.42 -45.85 31.00
N ALA A 426 -10.67 -44.77 30.25
CA ALA A 426 -11.55 -44.78 29.08
C ALA A 426 -11.14 -45.86 28.06
N LYS A 427 -9.85 -45.93 27.72
CA LYS A 427 -9.31 -46.90 26.75
C LYS A 427 -9.38 -48.34 27.25
N SER A 428 -9.39 -48.56 28.57
CA SER A 428 -9.44 -49.89 29.18
C SER A 428 -10.81 -50.55 29.11
N ARG A 429 -11.87 -49.76 28.89
CA ARG A 429 -13.26 -50.23 28.89
C ARG A 429 -13.63 -50.87 27.54
N GLU A 430 -14.32 -52.00 27.60
CA GLU A 430 -14.78 -52.70 26.40
C GLU A 430 -15.78 -51.84 25.60
N GLY A 431 -15.58 -51.74 24.28
CA GLY A 431 -16.43 -50.93 23.40
C GLY A 431 -16.20 -49.42 23.47
N ALA A 432 -15.24 -48.96 24.28
CA ALA A 432 -14.88 -47.55 24.33
C ALA A 432 -14.25 -47.07 23.01
N ARG A 433 -14.70 -45.90 22.56
CA ARG A 433 -14.12 -45.18 21.42
C ARG A 433 -13.50 -43.90 21.96
N VAL A 434 -12.20 -43.73 21.76
CA VAL A 434 -11.45 -42.56 22.19
C VAL A 434 -10.75 -41.96 20.98
N GLU A 435 -11.04 -40.70 20.69
CA GLU A 435 -10.48 -39.97 19.56
C GLU A 435 -9.64 -38.80 20.06
N ALA A 436 -8.43 -38.66 19.52
CA ALA A 436 -7.49 -37.61 19.90
C ALA A 436 -7.39 -36.53 18.81
N PHE A 437 -7.58 -35.27 19.20
CA PHE A 437 -7.48 -34.10 18.34
C PHE A 437 -6.32 -33.22 18.79
N TYR A 438 -5.47 -32.81 17.86
CA TYR A 438 -4.31 -31.96 18.12
C TYR A 438 -4.67 -30.48 17.95
N GLY A 439 -4.53 -29.72 19.02
CA GLY A 439 -5.01 -28.35 19.12
C GLY A 439 -6.53 -28.24 19.21
N TYR A 440 -7.00 -27.00 19.33
CA TYR A 440 -8.42 -26.67 19.41
C TYR A 440 -8.71 -25.34 18.70
N ALA A 441 -9.99 -25.08 18.46
CA ALA A 441 -10.50 -23.79 18.02
C ALA A 441 -11.00 -23.03 19.25
N ALA A 442 -10.60 -21.76 19.38
CA ALA A 442 -11.00 -20.92 20.50
C ALA A 442 -11.56 -19.59 20.02
N TRP A 443 -12.57 -19.09 20.73
CA TRP A 443 -13.19 -17.79 20.52
C TRP A 443 -13.30 -17.07 21.86
N PHE A 444 -12.52 -16.00 22.05
CA PHE A 444 -12.44 -15.24 23.30
C PHE A 444 -13.57 -14.22 23.46
N ASP A 445 -13.89 -13.85 24.71
CA ASP A 445 -14.99 -12.92 24.96
C ASP A 445 -14.62 -11.43 24.82
N GLY A 446 -14.81 -10.95 23.61
CA GLY A 446 -15.55 -9.73 23.26
C GLY A 446 -16.39 -10.01 22.01
N ARG A 447 -16.67 -11.31 21.82
CA ARG A 447 -17.02 -11.97 20.57
C ARG A 447 -17.76 -13.28 20.80
N CYS A 448 -18.01 -13.76 22.04
CA CYS A 448 -18.74 -15.01 22.28
C CYS A 448 -20.22 -14.77 22.71
N SER A 449 -20.54 -13.74 23.49
CA SER A 449 -21.94 -13.24 23.53
C SER A 449 -22.40 -12.63 22.20
N THR A 450 -21.45 -12.10 21.43
CA THR A 450 -21.57 -11.71 20.01
C THR A 450 -21.00 -12.79 19.06
N THR A 451 -20.89 -14.08 19.48
CA THR A 451 -20.38 -15.15 18.59
C THR A 451 -21.43 -15.52 17.58
N SER A 452 -21.37 -14.79 16.50
CA SER A 452 -22.23 -15.03 15.35
C SER A 452 -21.45 -14.84 14.07
N MET A 453 -20.12 -15.01 14.02
CA MET A 453 -19.42 -14.81 12.74
C MET A 453 -18.30 -15.75 12.34
N SER A 454 -17.47 -16.26 13.24
CA SER A 454 -16.93 -17.61 12.98
C SER A 454 -18.07 -18.62 13.00
N ILE A 455 -19.07 -18.39 13.86
CA ILE A 455 -20.27 -19.19 13.98
C ILE A 455 -21.29 -18.93 12.87
N ALA A 456 -21.49 -17.72 12.31
CA ALA A 456 -22.46 -17.53 11.19
C ALA A 456 -21.86 -17.63 9.79
N SER A 457 -20.52 -17.58 9.66
CA SER A 457 -19.88 -18.19 8.49
C SER A 457 -19.90 -19.70 8.60
N MET A 458 -20.29 -20.23 9.76
CA MET A 458 -20.66 -21.61 9.94
C MET A 458 -22.21 -21.71 9.99
N ASN A 459 -22.77 -22.86 9.66
CA ASN A 459 -24.16 -23.15 9.94
C ASN A 459 -24.20 -23.83 11.30
N VAL A 460 -25.04 -23.30 12.19
CA VAL A 460 -25.35 -23.93 13.48
C VAL A 460 -26.29 -25.10 13.19
N LEU A 461 -25.90 -26.29 13.60
CA LEU A 461 -26.76 -27.47 13.62
C LEU A 461 -26.99 -27.86 15.08
N HIS A 462 -28.27 -28.00 15.43
CA HIS A 462 -28.73 -28.51 16.72
C HIS A 462 -28.79 -30.03 16.70
#